data_AF-A0A7L1MID4-F1
#
_entry.id   AF-A0A7L1MID4-F1
#
_cell.length_a   1.000
_cell.length_b   1.000
_cell.length_c   1.000
_cell.angle_alpha   90.00
_cell.angle_beta   90.00
_cell.angle_gamma   90.00
#
_symmetry.space_group_name_H-M   'P 1'
#
loop_
_entity.id
_entity.type
_entity.pdbx_description
1 polymer ?
#
loop_
_entity_poly.entity_id
_entity_poly.type
_entity_poly.pdbx_seq_one_letter_code
_entity_poly.pdbx_strand_id
1 'polypeptide(L)'
;LDQIKDKPGISLTDFIKTCAHIGTEQYKADLLATALAQQLQVAQAATKCFGCGEERHVRKQCTKNKQGNKKPSKLCPRCKKGYHWSNECHSKYDKDGKPLPQRRKLKSGAKSGVPQQNRIQAQKPDT
;
A
#
# COMPACT_ATOMS: atom_id res chain seq x y z
N LEU A 1 34.61 6.63 -7.94
CA LEU A 1 35.61 7.43 -8.68
C LEU A 1 35.34 8.93 -8.58
N ASP A 2 34.07 9.39 -8.51
CA ASP A 2 33.71 10.80 -8.32
C ASP A 2 34.48 11.49 -7.18
N GLN A 3 34.63 10.84 -6.03
CA GLN A 3 35.27 11.41 -4.83
C GLN A 3 36.78 11.73 -4.96
N ILE A 4 37.42 11.34 -6.08
CA ILE A 4 38.88 11.39 -6.27
C ILE A 4 39.25 12.28 -7.45
N LYS A 5 38.29 12.55 -8.36
CA LYS A 5 38.52 13.31 -9.60
C LYS A 5 38.91 14.77 -9.33
N ASP A 6 38.46 15.33 -8.21
CA ASP A 6 38.64 16.76 -7.87
C ASP A 6 39.75 17.03 -6.84
N LYS A 7 40.56 16.03 -6.44
CA LYS A 7 41.66 16.22 -5.48
C LYS A 7 42.98 16.53 -6.18
N PRO A 8 43.54 17.75 -6.05
CA PRO A 8 44.87 18.05 -6.58
C PRO A 8 45.93 17.30 -5.77
N GLY A 9 46.79 16.53 -6.46
CA GLY A 9 47.89 15.77 -5.85
C GLY A 9 47.63 14.27 -5.64
N ILE A 10 46.60 13.68 -6.27
CA ILE A 10 46.35 12.25 -6.18
C ILE A 10 47.46 11.45 -6.90
N SER A 11 48.10 10.51 -6.20
CA SER A 11 49.10 9.63 -6.81
C SER A 11 48.42 8.50 -7.58
N LEU A 12 49.09 7.97 -8.61
CA LEU A 12 48.67 6.75 -9.30
C LEU A 12 48.41 5.60 -8.32
N THR A 13 49.21 5.52 -7.24
CA THR A 13 49.05 4.50 -6.20
C THR A 13 47.74 4.66 -5.43
N ASP A 14 47.30 5.90 -5.21
CA ASP A 14 46.04 6.18 -4.51
C ASP A 14 44.85 5.80 -5.38
N PHE A 15 44.93 6.05 -6.69
CA PHE A 15 43.93 5.60 -7.64
C PHE A 15 43.79 4.07 -7.62
N ILE A 16 44.91 3.33 -7.70
CA ILE A 16 44.91 1.86 -7.65
C ILE A 16 44.27 1.35 -6.35
N LYS A 17 44.62 1.94 -5.20
CA LYS A 17 44.05 1.57 -3.90
C LYS A 17 42.53 1.74 -3.87
N THR A 18 41.99 2.78 -4.51
CA THR A 18 40.54 3.01 -4.53
C THR A 18 39.77 2.02 -5.40
N CYS A 19 40.44 1.42 -6.38
CA CYS A 19 39.87 0.38 -7.23
C CYS A 19 39.98 -1.02 -6.61
N ALA A 20 40.74 -1.20 -5.51
CA ALA A 20 41.01 -2.51 -4.94
C ALA A 20 39.76 -3.31 -4.51
N HIS A 21 38.67 -2.62 -4.17
CA HIS A 21 37.40 -3.25 -3.81
C HIS A 21 36.52 -3.59 -5.03
N ILE A 22 36.76 -2.95 -6.18
CA ILE A 22 35.96 -3.16 -7.40
C ILE A 22 36.18 -4.59 -7.91
N GLY A 23 35.08 -5.30 -8.16
CA GLY A 23 35.12 -6.68 -8.66
C GLY A 23 35.14 -7.76 -7.57
N THR A 24 35.26 -7.38 -6.30
CA THR A 24 35.01 -8.29 -5.17
C THR A 24 33.55 -8.74 -5.15
N GLU A 25 33.26 -9.88 -4.52
CA GLU A 25 31.87 -10.34 -4.33
C GLU A 25 31.05 -9.37 -3.46
N GLN A 26 31.71 -8.67 -2.52
CA GLN A 26 31.08 -7.61 -1.74
C GLN A 26 30.61 -6.45 -2.63
N TYR A 27 31.46 -5.97 -3.54
CA TYR A 27 31.09 -4.93 -4.50
C TYR A 27 29.91 -5.34 -5.39
N LYS A 28 29.87 -6.60 -5.86
CA LYS A 28 28.74 -7.12 -6.66
C LYS A 28 27.46 -7.20 -5.84
N ALA A 29 27.55 -7.65 -4.58
CA ALA A 29 26.41 -7.71 -3.67
C ALA A 29 25.84 -6.32 -3.39
N ASP A 30 26.70 -5.33 -3.14
CA ASP A 30 26.29 -3.94 -2.89
C ASP A 30 25.66 -3.31 -4.14
N LEU A 31 26.22 -3.56 -5.32
CA LEU A 31 25.67 -3.10 -6.59
C LEU A 31 24.27 -3.68 -6.82
N LEU A 32 24.09 -4.98 -6.59
CA LEU A 32 22.79 -5.65 -6.66
C LEU A 32 21.80 -5.09 -5.62
N ALA A 33 22.23 -4.94 -4.37
CA ALA A 33 21.41 -4.40 -3.29
C ALA A 33 20.93 -2.97 -3.61
N THR A 34 21.81 -2.15 -4.16
CA THR A 34 21.48 -0.78 -4.60
C THR A 34 20.46 -0.79 -5.72
N ALA A 35 20.63 -1.64 -6.73
CA ALA A 35 19.67 -1.78 -7.84
C ALA A 35 18.29 -2.23 -7.34
N LEU A 36 18.25 -3.20 -6.43
CA LEU A 36 17.00 -3.68 -5.81
C LEU A 36 16.35 -2.59 -4.96
N ALA A 37 17.13 -1.83 -4.18
CA ALA A 37 16.61 -0.73 -3.37
C ALA A 37 15.96 0.35 -4.25
N GLN A 38 16.57 0.71 -5.38
CA GLN A 38 15.99 1.64 -6.34
C GLN A 38 14.68 1.11 -6.92
N GLN A 39 14.63 -0.16 -7.32
CA GLN A 39 13.42 -0.78 -7.83
C GLN A 39 12.28 -0.81 -6.80
N LEU A 40 12.61 -1.09 -5.53
CA LEU A 40 11.65 -1.06 -4.43
C LEU A 40 11.12 0.35 -4.18
N GLN A 41 11.94 1.39 -4.31
CA GLN A 41 11.49 2.78 -4.20
C GLN A 41 10.49 3.15 -5.30
N VAL A 42 10.74 2.71 -6.54
CA VAL A 42 9.80 2.92 -7.66
C VAL A 42 8.49 2.16 -7.41
N ALA A 43 8.56 0.91 -6.97
CA ALA A 43 7.38 0.11 -6.65
C ALA A 43 6.56 0.71 -5.50
N GLN A 44 7.23 1.24 -4.46
CA GLN A 44 6.57 1.94 -3.37
C GLN A 44 5.93 3.25 -3.84
N ALA A 45 6.58 3.99 -4.75
CA ALA A 45 6.01 5.18 -5.35
C ALA A 45 4.73 4.87 -6.13
N ALA A 46 4.70 3.76 -6.89
CA ALA A 46 3.50 3.29 -7.57
C ALA A 46 2.45 2.63 -6.65
N THR A 47 2.77 2.40 -5.37
CA THR A 47 1.85 1.74 -4.45
C THR A 47 0.74 2.70 -4.02
N LYS A 48 -0.49 2.40 -4.45
CA LYS A 48 -1.69 3.13 -4.07
C LYS A 48 -2.30 2.60 -2.77
N CYS A 49 -2.68 3.50 -1.87
CA CYS A 49 -3.34 3.18 -0.63
C CYS A 49 -4.78 2.72 -0.86
N PHE A 50 -5.12 1.50 -0.43
CA PHE A 50 -6.49 0.96 -0.48
C PHE A 50 -7.51 1.68 0.42
N GLY A 51 -7.07 2.62 1.26
CA GLY A 51 -7.93 3.40 2.16
C GLY A 51 -8.32 4.76 1.58
N CYS A 52 -7.32 5.57 1.18
CA CYS A 52 -7.52 6.93 0.67
C CYS A 52 -7.32 7.09 -0.84
N GLY A 53 -6.75 6.09 -1.52
CA GLY A 53 -6.45 6.16 -2.94
C GLY A 53 -5.23 7.00 -3.32
N GLU A 54 -4.41 7.45 -2.36
CA GLU A 54 -3.16 8.16 -2.67
C GLU A 54 -1.99 7.19 -2.80
N GLU A 55 -1.02 7.56 -3.63
CA GLU A 55 0.18 6.78 -3.88
C GLU A 55 1.20 6.92 -2.72
N ARG A 56 2.35 6.25 -2.83
CA ARG A 56 3.47 6.26 -1.85
C ARG A 56 3.27 5.50 -0.54
N HIS A 57 2.08 4.99 -0.23
CA HIS A 57 1.86 4.30 1.05
C HIS A 57 0.75 3.25 1.01
N VAL A 58 0.82 2.31 1.95
CA VAL A 58 -0.22 1.29 2.16
C VAL A 58 -1.19 1.69 3.26
N ARG A 59 -2.35 1.04 3.32
CA ARG A 59 -3.44 1.31 4.28
C ARG A 59 -2.97 1.45 5.75
N LYS A 60 -1.98 0.66 6.16
CA LYS A 60 -1.41 0.68 7.52
C LYS A 60 -0.67 1.98 7.85
N GLN A 61 -0.05 2.61 6.84
CA GLN A 61 0.73 3.85 6.97
C GLN A 61 -0.11 5.09 6.63
N CYS A 62 -1.41 4.90 6.34
CA CYS A 62 -2.28 6.00 5.93
C CYS A 62 -2.71 6.84 7.14
N THR A 63 -2.21 8.08 7.20
CA THR A 63 -2.59 9.06 8.22
C THR A 63 -4.04 9.53 8.07
N LYS A 64 -4.57 9.49 6.84
CA LYS A 64 -5.94 9.90 6.52
C LYS A 64 -6.98 8.85 6.90
N ASN A 65 -6.60 7.57 6.99
CA ASN A 65 -7.52 6.45 7.24
C ASN A 65 -8.03 6.32 8.68
N LYS A 66 -8.08 7.42 9.44
CA LYS A 66 -8.78 7.47 10.73
C LYS A 66 -10.30 7.37 10.59
N GLN A 67 -10.86 7.40 9.37
CA GLN A 67 -12.32 7.31 9.18
C GLN A 67 -12.89 5.89 9.31
N GLY A 68 -12.06 4.83 9.38
CA GLY A 68 -12.54 3.44 9.41
C GLY A 68 -13.24 2.99 10.70
N ASN A 69 -13.21 3.79 11.77
CA ASN A 69 -13.79 3.45 13.08
C ASN A 69 -14.83 4.45 13.57
N LYS A 70 -15.53 5.12 12.65
CA LYS A 70 -16.68 5.95 13.04
C LYS A 70 -17.85 5.03 13.36
N LYS A 71 -18.13 4.86 14.67
CA LYS A 71 -19.42 4.31 15.13
C LYS A 71 -20.54 5.15 14.50
N PRO A 72 -21.63 4.54 14.04
CA PRO A 72 -22.73 5.31 13.46
C PRO A 72 -23.30 6.25 14.52
N SER A 73 -23.64 7.49 14.14
CA SER A 73 -24.27 8.46 15.05
C SER A 73 -25.69 8.08 15.45
N LYS A 74 -26.30 7.13 14.73
CA LYS A 74 -27.64 6.61 15.02
C LYS A 74 -27.54 5.28 15.74
N LEU A 75 -28.51 5.02 16.61
CA LEU A 75 -28.68 3.71 17.24
C LEU A 75 -28.88 2.63 16.17
N CYS A 76 -28.40 1.42 16.48
CA CYS A 76 -28.62 0.26 15.62
C CYS A 76 -30.13 0.09 15.35
N PRO A 77 -30.59 0.13 14.10
CA PRO A 77 -32.01 -0.03 13.80
C PRO A 77 -32.52 -1.44 14.10
N ARG A 78 -31.62 -2.41 14.31
CA ARG A 78 -31.96 -3.79 14.64
C ARG A 78 -32.26 -3.98 16.13
N CYS A 79 -31.32 -3.64 17.01
CA CYS A 79 -31.45 -3.90 18.44
C CYS A 79 -31.70 -2.66 19.30
N LYS A 80 -31.58 -1.46 18.72
CA LYS A 80 -31.76 -0.14 19.36
C LYS A 80 -31.01 0.05 20.69
N LYS A 81 -30.01 -0.79 20.99
CA LYS A 81 -29.28 -0.83 22.27
C LYS A 81 -27.91 -0.15 22.21
N GLY A 82 -27.34 0.05 21.02
CA GLY A 82 -26.03 0.67 20.89
C GLY A 82 -25.75 1.24 19.51
N TYR A 83 -24.64 1.96 19.42
CA TYR A 83 -24.17 2.64 18.20
C TYR A 83 -23.20 1.75 17.44
N HIS A 84 -23.76 0.88 16.60
CA HIS A 84 -23.04 -0.02 15.71
C HIS A 84 -23.86 -0.27 14.45
N TRP A 85 -23.19 -0.68 13.40
CA TRP A 85 -23.83 -0.96 12.12
C TRP A 85 -24.70 -2.23 12.21
N SER A 86 -25.82 -2.28 11.47
CA SER A 86 -26.70 -3.46 11.47
C SER A 86 -25.98 -4.74 11.10
N ASN A 87 -24.93 -4.67 10.28
CA ASN A 87 -24.09 -5.80 9.88
C ASN A 87 -23.14 -6.29 10.99
N GLU A 88 -22.92 -5.50 12.04
CA GLU A 88 -22.09 -5.80 13.22
C GLU A 88 -22.93 -6.10 14.48
N CYS A 89 -24.26 -5.98 14.38
CA CYS A 89 -25.18 -6.27 15.48
C CYS A 89 -25.19 -7.77 15.84
N HIS A 90 -24.66 -8.08 17.03
CA HIS A 90 -24.68 -9.41 17.66
C HIS A 90 -25.74 -9.56 18.76
N SER A 91 -26.55 -8.53 19.02
CA SER A 91 -27.64 -8.62 20.01
C SER A 91 -28.71 -9.64 19.57
N LYS A 92 -29.24 -10.39 20.54
CA LYS A 92 -30.35 -11.34 20.35
C LYS A 92 -31.73 -10.70 20.62
N TYR A 93 -31.75 -9.59 21.36
CA TYR A 93 -32.95 -8.90 21.81
C TYR A 93 -32.89 -7.41 21.43
N ASP A 94 -34.06 -6.80 21.20
CA ASP A 94 -34.23 -5.35 21.08
C ASP A 94 -34.11 -4.68 22.47
N LYS A 95 -34.07 -3.35 22.52
CA LYS A 95 -34.06 -2.54 23.76
C LYS A 95 -35.23 -2.87 24.70
N ASP A 96 -36.36 -3.33 24.13
CA ASP A 96 -37.59 -3.66 24.84
C ASP A 96 -37.66 -5.14 25.26
N GLY A 97 -36.55 -5.90 25.14
CA GLY A 97 -36.49 -7.32 25.51
C GLY A 97 -37.13 -8.29 24.50
N LYS A 98 -37.65 -7.78 23.37
CA LYS A 98 -38.25 -8.61 22.32
C LYS A 98 -37.16 -9.35 21.52
N PRO A 99 -37.32 -10.65 21.18
CA PRO A 99 -36.35 -11.39 20.39
C PRO A 99 -36.25 -10.82 18.96
N LEU A 100 -35.03 -10.69 18.46
CA LEU A 100 -34.78 -10.14 17.12
C LEU A 100 -34.95 -11.19 16.02
N PRO A 101 -35.47 -10.81 14.84
CA PRO A 101 -35.59 -11.73 13.72
C PRO A 101 -34.22 -12.24 13.29
N GLN A 102 -34.13 -13.53 12.99
CA GLN A 102 -32.90 -14.17 12.50
C GLN A 102 -32.34 -13.42 11.29
N ARG A 103 -31.01 -13.38 11.20
CA ARG A 103 -30.27 -12.65 10.17
C ARG A 103 -30.57 -13.33 8.83
N ARG A 104 -31.56 -12.84 8.08
CA ARG A 104 -31.82 -13.36 6.72
C ARG A 104 -30.58 -13.07 5.90
N LYS A 105 -29.87 -14.12 5.46
CA LYS A 105 -28.88 -13.99 4.40
C LYS A 105 -29.66 -13.61 3.16
N LEU A 106 -29.71 -12.32 2.85
CA LEU A 106 -30.24 -11.86 1.57
C LEU A 106 -29.36 -12.52 0.51
N LYS A 107 -29.91 -13.49 -0.24
CA LYS A 107 -29.28 -13.93 -1.49
C LYS A 107 -29.12 -12.66 -2.31
N SER A 108 -27.89 -12.21 -2.48
CA SER A 108 -27.54 -11.03 -3.24
C SER A 108 -27.97 -11.24 -4.69
N GLY A 109 -29.15 -10.71 -5.03
CA GLY A 109 -29.60 -10.54 -6.39
C GLY A 109 -28.66 -9.58 -7.13
N ALA A 110 -28.41 -9.92 -8.39
CA ALA A 110 -27.54 -9.28 -9.37
C ALA A 110 -27.37 -7.76 -9.20
N LYS A 111 -26.12 -7.31 -9.15
CA LYS A 111 -25.73 -6.00 -9.66
C LYS A 111 -24.79 -6.21 -10.84
N SER A 112 -25.26 -5.82 -12.01
CA SER A 112 -24.56 -5.82 -13.28
C SER A 112 -23.17 -5.22 -13.13
N GLY A 113 -22.14 -6.02 -13.43
CA GLY A 113 -20.77 -5.55 -13.52
C GLY A 113 -20.61 -4.73 -14.79
N VAL A 114 -20.27 -3.45 -14.64
CA VAL A 114 -19.70 -2.65 -15.73
C VAL A 114 -18.31 -3.22 -16.05
N PRO A 115 -17.99 -3.63 -17.28
CA PRO A 115 -16.65 -4.11 -17.60
C PRO A 115 -15.68 -2.93 -17.58
N GLN A 116 -14.70 -2.93 -16.67
CA GLN A 116 -13.52 -2.08 -16.83
C GLN A 116 -12.73 -2.60 -18.02
N GLN A 117 -12.86 -1.95 -19.17
CA GLN A 117 -11.99 -2.16 -20.32
C GLN A 117 -10.56 -1.74 -19.93
N ASN A 118 -9.70 -2.74 -19.84
CA ASN A 118 -8.30 -2.61 -19.54
C ASN A 118 -7.59 -1.96 -20.73
N ARG A 119 -7.12 -0.71 -20.57
CA ARG A 119 -6.40 0.05 -21.60
C ARG A 119 -4.93 -0.35 -21.54
N ILE A 120 -4.56 -1.37 -22.30
CA ILE A 120 -3.15 -1.64 -22.63
C ILE A 120 -2.72 -0.54 -23.61
N GLN A 121 -1.95 0.45 -23.15
CA GLN A 121 -1.21 1.33 -24.06
C GLN A 121 0.11 0.64 -24.39
N ALA A 122 0.18 0.07 -25.58
CA ALA A 122 1.43 -0.30 -26.21
C ALA A 122 2.19 1.00 -26.55
N GLN A 123 3.35 1.20 -25.92
CA GLN A 123 4.30 2.23 -26.32
C GLN A 123 4.99 1.74 -27.61
N LYS A 124 4.90 2.53 -28.69
CA LYS A 124 5.71 2.34 -29.89
C LYS A 124 7.07 3.04 -29.70
N PRO A 125 8.18 2.47 -30.20
CA PRO A 125 9.45 3.17 -30.28
C PRO A 125 9.47 4.13 -31.48
N ASP A 126 9.89 5.38 -31.25
CA ASP A 126 10.23 6.33 -32.32
C ASP A 126 11.59 5.97 -32.93
N THR A 127 11.66 6.08 -34.25
CA THR A 127 12.87 5.94 -35.08
C THR A 127 13.38 7.32 -35.43
#